data_AF-A0A7M3SDV4-F1
#
_entry.id   AF-A0A7M3SDV4-F1
#
_cell.length_a   1.000
_cell.length_b   1.000
_cell.length_c   1.000
_cell.angle_alpha   90.00
_cell.angle_beta   90.00
_cell.angle_gamma   90.00
#
_symmetry.space_group_name_H-M   'P 1'
#
loop_
_entity.id
_entity.type
_entity.pdbx_description
1 polymer ?
#
loop_
_entity_poly.entity_id
_entity_poly.type
_entity_poly.pdbx_seq_one_letter_code
_entity_poly.pdbx_strand_id
1 'polypeptide(L)'
;MVVKSATKKRLMELGVSEEYAHKLATDRNMTDIKNMSHDDVASTLGISKDAEEFISTMQIIAEQGSRRRAAKKSTKITIRAKAIDDFDRPEITSRFNALNHVLVPHQELVGEANISPSDQLAIEMEALAPWRMVQPDPETGEDRLAKELLPKVLITDPVVQVIKELAEAADSAAHMADPDHTPLAAGWIADRVLKVVRQSPSAGQTIAYRLIVEGN
;
A
#
# COMPACT_ATOMS: atom_id res chain seq x y z
N MET A 1 17.30 23.56 -52.49
CA MET A 1 16.33 23.75 -51.39
C MET A 1 16.07 22.37 -50.79
N VAL A 2 16.85 21.95 -49.79
CA VAL A 2 16.89 20.54 -49.37
C VAL A 2 15.86 20.31 -48.26
N VAL A 3 14.92 19.42 -48.53
CA VAL A 3 13.78 19.07 -47.66
C VAL A 3 14.31 18.55 -46.33
N LYS A 4 14.17 19.37 -45.27
CA LYS A 4 14.65 19.07 -43.92
C LYS A 4 13.76 17.97 -43.32
N SER A 5 14.13 16.70 -43.48
CA SER A 5 13.51 15.62 -42.69
C SER A 5 13.72 15.92 -41.20
N ALA A 6 12.63 16.17 -40.48
CA ALA A 6 12.65 16.42 -39.04
C ALA A 6 13.29 15.24 -38.28
N THR A 7 13.10 14.01 -38.78
CA THR A 7 13.72 12.79 -38.27
C THR A 7 15.24 12.82 -38.46
N LYS A 8 15.73 13.15 -39.66
CA LYS A 8 17.17 13.29 -39.94
C LYS A 8 17.80 14.31 -39.00
N LYS A 9 17.19 15.49 -38.87
CA LYS A 9 17.68 16.56 -37.97
C LYS A 9 17.79 16.08 -36.53
N ARG A 10 16.76 15.39 -36.04
CA ARG A 10 16.72 14.86 -34.68
C ARG A 10 17.76 13.78 -34.42
N LEU A 11 18.04 12.90 -35.38
CA LEU A 11 19.10 11.89 -35.25
C LEU A 11 20.49 12.53 -35.18
N MET A 12 20.74 13.56 -35.98
CA MET A 12 22.00 14.31 -35.93
C MET A 12 22.17 15.05 -34.59
N GLU A 13 21.11 15.67 -34.06
CA GLU A 13 21.11 16.30 -32.73
C GLU A 13 21.40 15.29 -31.59
N LEU A 14 21.08 14.01 -31.80
CA LEU A 14 21.33 12.93 -30.84
C LEU A 14 22.71 12.29 -30.98
N GLY A 15 23.55 12.76 -31.92
CA GLY A 15 24.92 12.28 -32.10
C GLY A 15 25.11 11.21 -33.17
N VAL A 16 24.08 10.92 -33.99
CA VAL A 16 24.23 10.03 -35.16
C VAL A 16 24.90 10.81 -36.30
N SER A 17 25.88 10.20 -36.97
CA SER A 17 26.56 10.83 -38.12
C SER A 17 25.56 11.18 -39.24
N GLU A 18 25.87 12.21 -40.03
CA GLU A 18 24.94 12.71 -41.06
C GLU A 18 24.56 11.64 -42.10
N GLU A 19 25.53 10.80 -42.49
CA GLU A 19 25.33 9.72 -43.46
C GLU A 19 24.34 8.67 -42.93
N TYR A 20 24.51 8.23 -41.69
CA TYR A 20 23.65 7.23 -41.07
C TYR A 20 22.28 7.81 -40.70
N ALA A 21 22.23 9.07 -40.25
CA ALA A 21 20.98 9.78 -39.99
C ALA A 21 20.15 9.94 -41.27
N HIS A 22 20.80 10.16 -42.42
CA HIS A 22 20.12 10.18 -43.72
C HIS A 22 19.55 8.80 -44.07
N LYS A 23 20.37 7.74 -44.04
CA LYS A 23 19.94 6.38 -44.37
C LYS A 23 18.78 5.88 -43.48
N LEU A 24 18.83 6.16 -42.18
CA LEU A 24 17.77 5.78 -41.24
C LEU A 24 16.47 6.57 -41.42
N ALA A 25 16.56 7.83 -41.86
CA ALA A 25 15.41 8.71 -42.02
C ALA A 25 14.76 8.64 -43.42
N THR A 26 15.34 7.92 -44.37
CA THR A 26 14.74 7.66 -45.68
C THR A 26 13.45 6.87 -45.50
N ASP A 27 12.32 7.48 -45.84
CA ASP A 27 10.97 6.91 -45.78
C ASP A 27 10.53 6.38 -44.40
N ARG A 28 11.18 6.82 -43.31
CA ARG A 28 10.89 6.36 -41.95
C ARG A 28 10.77 7.51 -40.96
N ASN A 29 9.81 7.40 -40.05
CA ASN A 29 9.70 8.30 -38.91
C ASN A 29 10.45 7.74 -37.68
N MET A 30 10.62 8.55 -36.64
CA MET A 30 11.32 8.18 -35.41
C MET A 30 10.69 6.99 -34.66
N THR A 31 9.41 6.70 -34.86
CA THR A 31 8.73 5.53 -34.28
C THR A 31 9.09 4.27 -35.06
N ASP A 32 9.12 4.34 -36.39
CA ASP A 32 9.48 3.20 -37.24
C ASP A 32 10.92 2.77 -36.96
N ILE A 33 11.84 3.73 -36.85
CA ILE A 33 13.26 3.48 -36.54
C ILE A 33 13.45 2.78 -35.18
N LYS A 34 12.63 3.12 -34.18
CA LYS A 34 12.69 2.48 -32.85
C LYS A 34 12.21 1.04 -32.84
N ASN A 35 11.36 0.67 -33.79
CA ASN A 35 10.80 -0.67 -33.89
C ASN A 35 11.59 -1.56 -34.85
N MET A 36 12.65 -1.04 -35.48
CA MET A 36 13.54 -1.83 -36.33
C MET A 36 14.31 -2.84 -35.48
N SER A 37 14.47 -4.05 -36.01
CA SER A 37 15.33 -5.05 -35.38
C SER A 37 16.81 -4.70 -35.55
N HIS A 38 17.68 -5.36 -34.78
CA HIS A 38 19.13 -5.19 -34.93
C HIS A 38 19.62 -5.51 -36.34
N ASP A 39 19.01 -6.50 -37.00
CA ASP A 39 19.31 -6.89 -38.37
C ASP A 39 18.87 -5.83 -39.39
N ASP A 40 17.69 -5.25 -39.22
CA ASP A 40 17.15 -4.23 -40.13
C ASP A 40 17.99 -2.95 -40.09
N VAL A 41 18.47 -2.56 -38.91
CA VAL A 41 19.32 -1.39 -38.75
C VAL A 41 20.70 -1.65 -39.35
N ALA A 42 21.28 -2.82 -39.13
CA ALA A 42 22.57 -3.18 -39.73
C ALA A 42 22.48 -3.17 -41.27
N SER A 43 21.41 -3.75 -41.82
CA SER A 43 21.11 -3.74 -43.25
C SER A 43 20.91 -2.32 -43.81
N THR A 44 20.21 -1.45 -43.07
CA THR A 44 19.95 -0.07 -43.50
C THR A 44 21.22 0.80 -43.46
N LEU A 45 22.08 0.59 -42.46
CA LEU A 45 23.33 1.34 -42.31
C LEU A 45 24.44 0.79 -43.22
N GLY A 46 24.37 -0.49 -43.60
CA GLY A 46 25.37 -1.18 -44.42
C GLY A 46 26.67 -1.47 -43.68
N ILE A 47 26.60 -1.65 -42.35
CA ILE A 47 27.77 -1.84 -41.47
C ILE A 47 27.62 -3.11 -40.63
N SER A 48 28.75 -3.68 -40.21
CA SER A 48 28.77 -4.85 -39.32
C SER A 48 28.17 -4.50 -37.96
N LYS A 49 27.57 -5.49 -37.29
CA LYS A 49 27.06 -5.35 -35.92
C LYS A 49 28.14 -5.10 -34.88
N ASP A 50 29.39 -5.46 -35.20
CA ASP A 50 30.54 -5.28 -34.32
C ASP A 50 31.21 -3.91 -34.51
N ALA A 51 30.75 -3.10 -35.47
CA ALA A 51 31.28 -1.76 -35.70
C ALA A 51 30.87 -0.81 -34.56
N GLU A 52 31.79 0.04 -34.13
CA GLU A 52 31.57 1.00 -33.04
C GLU A 52 30.42 1.98 -33.37
N GLU A 53 30.29 2.35 -34.65
CA GLU A 53 29.24 3.23 -35.14
C GLU A 53 27.85 2.56 -35.09
N PHE A 54 27.78 1.24 -35.29
CA PHE A 54 26.53 0.48 -35.13
C PHE A 54 26.10 0.44 -33.66
N ILE A 55 27.05 0.15 -32.76
CA ILE A 55 26.79 0.08 -31.33
C ILE A 55 26.32 1.44 -30.79
N SER A 56 26.99 2.52 -31.19
CA SER A 56 26.63 3.90 -30.80
C SER A 56 25.24 4.31 -31.29
N THR A 57 24.91 4.03 -32.56
CA THR A 57 23.57 4.33 -33.11
C THR A 57 22.48 3.51 -32.42
N MET A 58 22.74 2.24 -32.11
CA MET A 58 21.81 1.39 -31.35
C MET A 58 21.56 1.90 -29.94
N GLN A 59 22.61 2.32 -29.24
CA GLN A 59 22.49 2.86 -27.89
C GLN A 59 21.62 4.13 -27.89
N ILE A 60 21.82 5.02 -28.87
CA ILE A 60 21.00 6.22 -29.05
C ILE A 60 19.54 5.86 -29.30
N ILE A 61 19.26 4.90 -30.19
CA ILE A 61 17.89 4.46 -30.50
C ILE A 61 17.20 3.85 -29.27
N ALA A 62 17.90 2.97 -28.55
CA ALA A 62 17.41 2.33 -27.33
C ALA A 62 17.08 3.34 -26.22
N GLU A 63 17.93 4.36 -26.05
CA GLU A 63 17.70 5.42 -25.06
C GLU A 63 16.42 6.23 -25.39
N GLN A 64 16.13 6.45 -26.67
CA GLN A 64 14.88 7.10 -27.09
C GLN A 64 13.62 6.24 -26.86
N GLY A 65 13.75 4.92 -26.74
CA GLY A 65 12.67 4.01 -26.34
C GLY A 65 12.42 3.99 -24.83
N SER A 66 13.48 4.16 -24.03
CA SER A 66 13.40 4.14 -22.57
C SER A 66 12.84 5.43 -21.96
N ARG A 67 13.10 6.59 -22.57
CA ARG A 67 12.65 7.90 -22.04
C ARG A 67 11.12 8.05 -21.88
N ARG A 68 10.29 7.28 -22.60
CA ARG A 68 8.82 7.31 -22.39
C ARG A 68 8.34 6.46 -21.22
N ARG A 69 9.09 5.43 -20.80
CA ARG A 69 8.70 4.56 -19.67
C ARG A 69 9.11 5.14 -18.31
N ALA A 70 10.11 6.01 -18.27
CA ALA A 70 10.57 6.65 -17.04
C ALA A 70 9.77 7.92 -16.63
N ALA A 71 8.86 8.40 -17.48
CA ALA A 71 8.05 9.59 -17.18
C ALA A 71 6.87 9.22 -16.26
N LYS A 72 7.18 9.10 -14.96
CA LYS A 72 6.32 9.23 -13.76
C LYS A 72 4.85 9.64 -14.04
N LYS A 73 4.03 8.71 -14.54
CA LYS A 73 2.57 8.84 -14.50
C LYS A 73 2.08 7.69 -13.64
N SER A 74 1.31 8.01 -12.61
CA SER A 74 0.49 7.02 -11.91
C SER A 74 -0.39 6.35 -12.97
N THR A 75 -0.06 5.12 -13.33
CA THR A 75 -0.89 4.30 -14.19
C THR A 75 -2.18 4.05 -13.45
N LYS A 76 -3.33 4.43 -14.03
CA LYS A 76 -4.64 4.10 -13.48
C LYS A 76 -4.77 2.57 -13.47
N ILE A 77 -4.59 1.97 -12.30
CA ILE A 77 -4.89 0.56 -12.08
C ILE A 77 -6.37 0.48 -11.76
N THR A 78 -7.15 -0.18 -12.62
CA THR A 78 -8.56 -0.47 -12.32
C THR A 78 -8.60 -1.63 -11.34
N ILE A 79 -8.66 -1.32 -10.05
CA ILE A 79 -8.85 -2.32 -8.99
C ILE A 79 -10.34 -2.69 -8.98
N ARG A 80 -10.68 -3.94 -9.29
CA ARG A 80 -12.05 -4.43 -9.12
C ARG A 80 -12.27 -4.67 -7.62
N ALA A 81 -13.43 -4.25 -7.10
CA ALA A 81 -13.77 -4.38 -5.67
C ALA A 81 -13.72 -5.81 -5.11
N LYS A 82 -13.72 -6.83 -5.97
CA LYS A 82 -13.65 -8.27 -5.61
C LYS A 82 -12.32 -8.94 -6.00
N ALA A 83 -11.34 -8.19 -6.52
CA ALA A 83 -10.13 -8.78 -7.11
C ALA A 83 -8.89 -8.71 -6.21
N ILE A 84 -9.03 -8.21 -4.99
CA ILE A 84 -7.99 -8.37 -3.97
C ILE A 84 -8.52 -9.46 -3.06
N ASP A 85 -8.11 -10.70 -3.30
CA ASP A 85 -8.25 -11.78 -2.33
C ASP A 85 -7.44 -11.42 -1.08
N ASP A 86 -7.73 -12.00 0.08
CA ASP A 86 -6.94 -11.69 1.30
C ASP A 86 -5.45 -12.03 1.12
N PHE A 87 -5.12 -12.96 0.23
CA PHE A 87 -3.75 -13.27 -0.22
C PHE A 87 -3.09 -12.20 -1.10
N ASP A 88 -3.88 -11.36 -1.80
CA ASP A 88 -3.39 -10.25 -2.63
C ASP A 88 -3.34 -8.92 -1.86
N ARG A 89 -3.76 -8.92 -0.57
CA ARG A 89 -3.70 -7.73 0.27
C ARG A 89 -2.23 -7.39 0.53
N PRO A 90 -1.76 -6.19 0.16
CA PRO A 90 -0.37 -5.81 0.40
C PRO A 90 -0.07 -5.77 1.91
N GLU A 91 1.14 -6.14 2.31
CA GLU A 91 1.58 -6.08 3.71
C GLU A 91 1.43 -4.67 4.29
N ILE A 92 1.23 -4.55 5.61
CA ILE A 92 1.11 -3.25 6.29
C ILE A 92 2.27 -2.30 6.00
N THR A 93 3.47 -2.84 5.80
CA THR A 93 4.70 -2.12 5.45
C THR A 93 4.61 -1.40 4.11
N SER A 94 3.75 -1.89 3.21
CA SER A 94 3.55 -1.36 1.86
C SER A 94 2.26 -0.53 1.72
N ARG A 95 1.30 -0.67 2.64
CA ARG A 95 0.04 0.06 2.64
C ARG A 95 0.14 1.40 3.37
N PHE A 96 -0.72 2.33 2.97
CA PHE A 96 -0.91 3.54 3.75
C PHE A 96 -1.60 3.20 5.07
N ASN A 97 -0.95 3.53 6.19
CA ASN A 97 -1.53 3.35 7.51
C ASN A 97 -2.72 4.30 7.71
N ALA A 98 -3.92 3.75 7.87
CA ALA A 98 -5.16 4.51 8.05
C ALA A 98 -5.10 5.48 9.25
N LEU A 99 -4.41 5.11 10.34
CA LEU A 99 -4.24 5.96 11.53
C LEU A 99 -3.43 7.24 11.26
N ASN A 100 -2.65 7.29 10.17
CA ASN A 100 -1.87 8.48 9.80
C ASN A 100 -2.71 9.50 9.01
N HIS A 101 -3.98 9.19 8.70
CA HIS A 101 -4.82 10.09 7.92
C HIS A 101 -5.39 11.22 8.79
N VAL A 102 -5.36 12.46 8.31
CA VAL A 102 -5.81 13.66 9.07
C VAL A 102 -7.28 13.60 9.53
N LEU A 103 -8.14 12.89 8.79
CA LEU A 103 -9.56 12.71 9.13
C LEU A 103 -9.81 11.51 10.04
N VAL A 104 -8.82 10.63 10.22
CA VAL A 104 -8.97 9.46 11.08
C VAL A 104 -8.54 9.87 12.49
N PRO A 105 -9.46 9.90 13.47
CA PRO A 105 -9.08 10.16 14.84
C PRO A 105 -8.16 9.06 15.35
N HIS A 106 -7.36 9.37 16.37
CA HIS A 106 -6.51 8.38 17.00
C HIS A 106 -7.37 7.32 17.69
N GLN A 107 -7.03 6.05 17.49
CA GLN A 107 -7.77 4.91 18.02
C GLN A 107 -6.79 3.91 18.61
N GLU A 108 -7.10 3.43 19.82
CA GLU A 108 -6.29 2.49 20.57
C GLU A 108 -7.18 1.43 21.25
N LEU A 109 -6.63 0.24 21.50
CA LEU A 109 -7.32 -0.78 22.27
C LEU A 109 -7.39 -0.38 23.74
N VAL A 110 -8.51 -0.72 24.38
CA VAL A 110 -8.60 -0.68 25.83
C VAL A 110 -7.91 -1.94 26.37
N GLY A 111 -6.76 -1.74 27.02
CA GLY A 111 -5.88 -2.82 27.46
C GLY A 111 -4.93 -3.31 26.35
N GLU A 112 -3.87 -4.01 26.76
CA GLU A 112 -2.89 -4.58 25.83
C GLU A 112 -3.49 -5.71 24.98
N ALA A 113 -2.82 -6.06 23.88
CA ALA A 113 -3.29 -7.13 22.99
C ALA A 113 -3.24 -8.49 23.69
N ASN A 114 -2.09 -8.82 24.27
CA ASN A 114 -1.83 -10.09 24.95
C ASN A 114 -1.99 -9.89 26.46
N ILE A 115 -3.24 -9.87 26.92
CA ILE A 115 -3.63 -9.60 28.30
C ILE A 115 -4.51 -10.74 28.83
N SER A 116 -4.44 -11.01 30.13
CA SER A 116 -5.31 -12.00 30.75
C SER A 116 -6.79 -11.55 30.69
N PRO A 117 -7.76 -12.46 30.55
CA PRO A 117 -9.18 -12.09 30.52
C PRO A 117 -9.65 -11.31 31.74
N SER A 118 -9.11 -11.61 32.93
CA SER A 118 -9.44 -10.92 34.17
C SER A 118 -8.92 -9.48 34.20
N ASP A 119 -7.66 -9.28 33.77
CA ASP A 119 -7.07 -7.93 33.74
C ASP A 119 -7.72 -7.07 32.67
N GLN A 120 -8.05 -7.69 31.53
CA GLN A 120 -8.78 -7.02 30.46
C GLN A 120 -10.15 -6.53 30.95
N LEU A 121 -10.91 -7.39 31.65
CA LEU A 121 -12.20 -7.01 32.21
C LEU A 121 -12.04 -5.86 33.21
N ALA A 122 -11.04 -5.91 34.08
CA ALA A 122 -10.78 -4.85 35.07
C ALA A 122 -10.51 -3.49 34.39
N ILE A 123 -9.64 -3.47 33.37
CA ILE A 123 -9.32 -2.24 32.61
C ILE A 123 -10.54 -1.73 31.84
N GLU A 124 -11.31 -2.63 31.20
CA GLU A 124 -12.53 -2.26 30.46
C GLU A 124 -13.60 -1.70 31.42
N MET A 125 -13.76 -2.29 32.60
CA MET A 125 -14.67 -1.81 33.65
C MET A 125 -14.28 -0.43 34.17
N GLU A 126 -12.99 -0.20 34.43
CA GLU A 126 -12.49 1.11 34.85
C GLU A 126 -12.72 2.16 33.76
N ALA A 127 -12.33 1.83 32.52
CA ALA A 127 -12.47 2.72 31.38
C ALA A 127 -13.94 3.10 31.14
N LEU A 128 -14.87 2.17 31.33
CA LEU A 128 -16.31 2.36 31.10
C LEU A 128 -17.13 2.70 32.34
N ALA A 129 -16.49 2.88 33.50
CA ALA A 129 -17.15 3.21 34.76
C ALA A 129 -18.11 4.42 34.67
N PRO A 130 -17.80 5.51 33.94
CA PRO A 130 -18.70 6.67 33.83
C PRO A 130 -20.08 6.35 33.26
N TRP A 131 -20.19 5.30 32.43
CA TRP A 131 -21.45 4.94 31.75
C TRP A 131 -22.29 3.91 32.51
N ARG A 132 -21.82 3.42 33.67
CA ARG A 132 -22.57 2.49 34.53
C ARG A 132 -23.12 1.28 33.76
N MET A 133 -22.24 0.65 32.98
CA MET A 133 -22.59 -0.45 32.07
C MET A 133 -22.55 -1.85 32.72
N VAL A 134 -22.36 -1.93 34.04
CA VAL A 134 -22.36 -3.20 34.76
C VAL A 134 -23.79 -3.69 34.93
N GLN A 135 -24.05 -4.94 34.55
CA GLN A 135 -25.35 -5.60 34.69
C GLN A 135 -25.15 -7.02 35.21
N PRO A 136 -26.12 -7.60 35.93
CA PRO A 136 -26.07 -9.00 36.29
C PRO A 136 -26.19 -9.87 35.03
N ASP A 137 -25.35 -10.89 34.95
CA ASP A 137 -25.42 -11.92 33.93
C ASP A 137 -26.72 -12.73 34.11
N PRO A 138 -27.51 -12.97 33.04
CA PRO A 138 -28.78 -13.67 33.14
C PRO A 138 -28.63 -15.16 33.48
N GLU A 139 -27.48 -15.78 33.20
CA GLU A 139 -27.21 -17.19 33.47
C GLU A 139 -26.51 -17.39 34.80
N THR A 140 -25.48 -16.60 35.10
CA THR A 140 -24.66 -16.78 36.32
C THR A 140 -25.10 -15.89 37.48
N GLY A 141 -25.79 -14.78 37.21
CA GLY A 141 -26.14 -13.77 38.21
C GLY A 141 -24.97 -12.90 38.67
N GLU A 142 -23.77 -13.10 38.12
CA GLU A 142 -22.58 -12.32 38.44
C GLU A 142 -22.54 -10.99 37.67
N ASP A 143 -21.82 -10.00 38.20
CA ASP A 143 -21.66 -8.71 37.53
C ASP A 143 -20.85 -8.87 36.24
N ARG A 144 -21.45 -8.53 35.10
CA ARG A 144 -20.80 -8.48 33.79
C ARG A 144 -20.83 -7.06 33.21
N LEU A 145 -19.85 -6.77 32.36
CA LEU A 145 -19.82 -5.54 31.59
C LEU A 145 -20.69 -5.69 30.33
N ALA A 146 -21.76 -4.89 30.21
CA ALA A 146 -22.71 -4.93 29.09
C ALA A 146 -22.15 -4.27 27.82
N LYS A 147 -21.08 -4.84 27.26
CA LYS A 147 -20.38 -4.33 26.07
C LYS A 147 -21.26 -4.23 24.83
N GLU A 148 -22.33 -5.02 24.76
CA GLU A 148 -23.29 -5.01 23.65
C GLU A 148 -24.00 -3.66 23.45
N LEU A 149 -23.98 -2.79 24.46
CA LEU A 149 -24.56 -1.45 24.40
C LEU A 149 -23.64 -0.42 23.71
N LEU A 150 -22.37 -0.76 23.49
CA LEU A 150 -21.42 0.13 22.83
C LEU A 150 -21.72 0.24 21.31
N PRO A 151 -21.44 1.40 20.69
CA PRO A 151 -21.42 1.52 19.24
C PRO A 151 -20.47 0.49 18.62
N LYS A 152 -20.90 -0.17 17.54
CA LYS A 152 -20.14 -1.29 16.95
C LYS A 152 -19.17 -0.81 15.88
N VAL A 153 -18.06 -1.53 15.72
CA VAL A 153 -17.11 -1.39 14.61
C VAL A 153 -16.80 -2.79 14.07
N LEU A 154 -16.76 -2.94 12.75
CA LEU A 154 -16.47 -4.22 12.14
C LEU A 154 -14.98 -4.56 12.29
N ILE A 155 -14.67 -5.84 12.48
CA ILE A 155 -13.29 -6.32 12.49
C ILE A 155 -12.56 -5.98 11.18
N THR A 156 -13.28 -5.92 10.06
CA THR A 156 -12.76 -5.56 8.73
C THR A 156 -12.53 -4.06 8.52
N ASP A 157 -12.83 -3.22 9.51
CA ASP A 157 -12.52 -1.79 9.46
C ASP A 157 -11.00 -1.57 9.28
N PRO A 158 -10.57 -0.69 8.35
CA PRO A 158 -9.14 -0.47 8.09
C PRO A 158 -8.32 -0.10 9.32
N VAL A 159 -8.89 0.64 10.27
CA VAL A 159 -8.20 1.03 11.51
C VAL A 159 -8.05 -0.17 12.44
N VAL A 160 -9.09 -0.98 12.58
CA VAL A 160 -9.05 -2.22 13.37
C VAL A 160 -8.03 -3.20 12.79
N GLN A 161 -7.99 -3.34 11.46
CA GLN A 161 -7.01 -4.18 10.77
C GLN A 161 -5.57 -3.69 11.01
N VAL A 162 -5.31 -2.38 10.95
CA VAL A 162 -3.99 -1.82 11.27
C VAL A 162 -3.57 -2.16 12.70
N ILE A 163 -4.48 -1.99 13.67
CA ILE A 163 -4.19 -2.28 15.09
C ILE A 163 -3.93 -3.78 15.28
N LYS A 164 -4.75 -4.63 14.66
CA LYS A 164 -4.62 -6.09 14.69
C LYS A 164 -3.25 -6.53 14.17
N GLU A 165 -2.90 -6.10 12.96
CA GLU A 165 -1.64 -6.49 12.30
C GLU A 165 -0.42 -5.97 13.05
N LEU A 166 -0.47 -4.75 13.62
CA LEU A 166 0.61 -4.23 14.46
C LEU A 166 0.80 -5.04 15.74
N ALA A 167 -0.30 -5.42 16.40
CA ALA A 167 -0.25 -6.25 17.60
C ALA A 167 0.25 -7.66 17.30
N GLU A 168 -0.20 -8.28 16.22
CA GLU A 168 0.27 -9.61 15.78
C GLU A 168 1.75 -9.59 15.38
N ALA A 169 2.22 -8.52 14.74
CA ALA A 169 3.63 -8.34 14.42
C ALA A 169 4.50 -8.20 15.69
N ALA A 170 4.02 -7.42 16.67
CA ALA A 170 4.70 -7.27 17.96
C ALA A 170 4.72 -8.58 18.77
N ASP A 171 3.59 -9.30 18.81
CA ASP A 171 3.47 -10.60 19.47
C ASP A 171 4.36 -11.66 18.82
N SER A 172 4.42 -11.69 17.48
CA SER A 172 5.33 -12.56 16.74
C SER A 172 6.79 -12.26 17.07
N ALA A 173 7.15 -10.97 17.18
CA ALA A 173 8.49 -10.57 17.58
C ALA A 173 8.81 -10.99 19.02
N ALA A 174 7.84 -10.88 19.94
CA ALA A 174 7.98 -11.33 21.33
C ALA A 174 8.16 -12.86 21.40
N HIS A 175 7.36 -13.63 20.66
CA HIS A 175 7.47 -15.08 20.59
C HIS A 175 8.81 -15.56 19.99
N MET A 176 9.35 -14.84 19.01
CA MET A 176 10.69 -15.13 18.48
C MET A 176 11.80 -14.86 19.50
N ALA A 177 11.60 -13.88 20.39
CA ALA A 177 12.58 -13.50 21.41
C ALA A 177 12.51 -14.42 22.65
N ASP A 178 11.31 -14.89 23.00
CA ASP A 178 11.03 -15.74 24.15
C ASP A 178 10.16 -16.95 23.74
N PRO A 179 10.74 -18.17 23.67
CA PRO A 179 10.00 -19.39 23.33
C PRO A 179 8.86 -19.75 24.29
N ASP A 180 8.90 -19.27 25.54
CA ASP A 180 7.85 -19.52 26.54
C ASP A 180 6.70 -18.50 26.45
N HIS A 181 6.82 -17.48 25.57
CA HIS A 181 5.79 -16.50 25.32
C HIS A 181 4.53 -17.17 24.74
N THR A 182 3.40 -16.95 25.40
CA THR A 182 2.11 -17.44 24.93
C THR A 182 1.60 -16.53 23.82
N PRO A 183 1.46 -17.02 22.57
CA PRO A 183 1.04 -16.19 21.46
C PRO A 183 -0.43 -15.77 21.58
N LEU A 184 -0.79 -14.70 20.87
CA LEU A 184 -2.18 -14.25 20.74
C LEU A 184 -3.08 -15.37 20.22
N ALA A 185 -4.23 -15.55 20.87
CA ALA A 185 -5.23 -16.53 20.44
C ALA A 185 -5.84 -16.16 19.08
N ALA A 186 -6.31 -17.17 18.34
CA ALA A 186 -7.08 -16.93 17.13
C ALA A 186 -8.35 -16.12 17.46
N GLY A 187 -8.59 -15.04 16.73
CA GLY A 187 -9.75 -14.16 16.97
C GLY A 187 -9.64 -13.28 18.22
N TRP A 188 -8.46 -13.12 18.83
CA TRP A 188 -8.24 -12.37 20.08
C TRP A 188 -8.81 -10.93 20.10
N ILE A 189 -8.97 -10.31 18.93
CA ILE A 189 -9.46 -8.93 18.80
C ILE A 189 -11.00 -8.83 18.80
N ALA A 190 -11.71 -9.94 18.62
CA ALA A 190 -13.17 -9.95 18.72
C ALA A 190 -13.60 -9.58 20.15
N ASP A 191 -14.73 -8.88 20.27
CA ASP A 191 -15.29 -8.41 21.54
C ASP A 191 -14.39 -7.48 22.38
N ARG A 192 -13.27 -7.01 21.82
CA ARG A 192 -12.43 -5.97 22.42
C ARG A 192 -13.08 -4.60 22.29
N VAL A 193 -12.80 -3.74 23.26
CA VAL A 193 -13.23 -2.34 23.23
C VAL A 193 -12.15 -1.46 22.61
N LEU A 194 -12.54 -0.66 21.62
CA LEU A 194 -11.71 0.35 20.99
C LEU A 194 -12.01 1.74 21.56
N LYS A 195 -10.99 2.46 21.98
CA LYS A 195 -11.06 3.84 22.46
C LYS A 195 -10.73 4.79 21.30
N VAL A 196 -11.65 5.70 21.01
CA VAL A 196 -11.56 6.70 19.93
C VAL A 196 -11.32 8.07 20.56
N VAL A 197 -10.17 8.65 20.26
CA VAL A 197 -9.74 9.95 20.77
C VAL A 197 -9.84 10.98 19.64
N ARG A 198 -10.83 11.87 19.73
CA ARG A 198 -11.09 12.90 18.70
C ARG A 198 -10.97 14.29 19.28
N GLN A 199 -10.41 15.20 18.48
CA GLN A 199 -10.42 16.63 18.79
C GLN A 199 -11.85 17.16 18.67
N SER A 200 -12.28 17.91 19.68
CA SER A 200 -13.59 18.56 19.71
C SER A 200 -13.40 20.07 19.74
N PRO A 201 -14.04 20.83 18.83
CA PRO A 201 -13.95 22.29 18.84
C PRO A 201 -14.40 22.93 20.16
N SER A 202 -15.31 22.29 20.90
CA SER A 202 -15.88 22.85 22.13
C SER A 202 -15.23 22.32 23.41
N ALA A 203 -14.79 21.07 23.41
CA ALA A 203 -14.27 20.39 24.62
C ALA A 203 -12.75 20.17 24.58
N GLY A 204 -12.07 20.58 23.51
CA GLY A 204 -10.67 20.24 23.24
C GLY A 204 -10.54 18.80 22.77
N GLN A 205 -10.81 17.84 23.65
CA GLN A 205 -10.71 16.41 23.36
C GLN A 205 -11.98 15.70 23.83
N THR A 206 -12.46 14.75 23.02
CA THR A 206 -13.56 13.85 23.42
C THR A 206 -13.16 12.41 23.17
N ILE A 207 -13.59 11.54 24.07
CA ILE A 207 -13.32 10.11 24.04
C ILE A 207 -14.64 9.39 23.77
N ALA A 208 -14.62 8.43 22.84
CA ALA A 208 -15.71 7.52 22.59
C ALA A 208 -15.20 6.07 22.62
N TYR A 209 -16.08 5.13 22.91
CA TYR A 209 -15.74 3.71 22.97
C TYR A 209 -16.59 2.94 21.95
N ARG A 210 -16.00 1.93 21.32
CA ARG A 210 -16.67 1.08 20.32
C ARG A 210 -16.36 -0.38 20.59
N LEU A 211 -17.34 -1.26 20.38
CA LEU A 211 -17.15 -2.71 20.44
C LEU A 211 -16.75 -3.25 19.06
N ILE A 212 -15.65 -3.99 19.00
CA ILE A 212 -15.24 -4.71 17.80
C ILE A 212 -16.12 -5.95 17.64
N VAL A 213 -16.78 -6.06 16.50
CA VAL A 213 -17.66 -7.18 16.16
C VAL A 213 -17.26 -7.81 14.83
N GLU A 214 -17.51 -9.10 14.68
CA GLU A 214 -17.36 -9.79 13.40
C GLU A 214 -18.48 -9.37 12.43
N GLY A 215 -18.16 -9.31 11.13
CA GLY A 215 -19.14 -9.06 10.09
C GLY A 215 -20.03 -10.28 9.88
N ASN A 216 -21.33 -10.06 9.67
CA ASN A 216 -22.29 -11.10 9.32
C ASN A 216 -22.30 -11.39 7.81
#